data_AF-A0A536ZLH5-F1
#
_entry.id   AF-A0A536ZLH5-F1
#
_cell.length_a   1.000
_cell.length_b   1.000
_cell.length_c   1.000
_cell.angle_alpha   90.00
_cell.angle_beta   90.00
_cell.angle_gamma   90.00
#
_symmetry.space_group_name_H-M   'P 1'
#
loop_
_entity.id
_entity.type
_entity.pdbx_description
1 polymer ?
#
loop_
_entity_poly.entity_id
_entity_poly.type
_entity_poly.pdbx_seq_one_letter_code
_entity_poly.pdbx_strand_id
1 'polypeptide(L)'
;MITLGARSFAGPFLAPLWSPPKTAGLYAVLVPGWRLLTFRALHFGQAESFAPDLLKSHVRYAEWLTIAGTDWNLYIATHEMSFSTPAQRDAAERELARSYKPEFKPVDGRHAPSLRTLLLAQAMRTGQDK
;
A
#
# COMPACT_ATOMS: atom_id res chain seq x y z
N MET A 1 12.77 -3.54 -9.82
CA MET A 1 13.04 -2.15 -9.44
C MET A 1 11.84 -1.34 -9.88
N ILE A 2 11.35 -0.44 -9.03
CA ILE A 2 10.21 0.43 -9.33
C ILE A 2 10.57 1.87 -9.01
N THR A 3 9.91 2.81 -9.68
CA THR A 3 10.08 4.24 -9.42
C THR A 3 8.88 4.74 -8.64
N LEU A 4 9.13 5.37 -7.49
CA LEU A 4 8.11 6.01 -6.67
C LEU A 4 8.53 7.47 -6.48
N GLY A 5 7.71 8.40 -6.97
CA GLY A 5 8.09 9.82 -7.06
C GLY A 5 9.35 9.99 -7.93
N ALA A 6 10.37 10.67 -7.38
CA ALA A 6 11.64 10.89 -8.06
C ALA A 6 12.73 9.86 -7.72
N ARG A 7 12.39 8.77 -7.01
CA ARG A 7 13.38 7.82 -6.44
C ARG A 7 13.13 6.40 -6.93
N SER A 8 14.23 5.66 -7.11
CA SER A 8 14.20 4.26 -7.52
C SER A 8 14.29 3.34 -6.31
N PHE A 9 13.37 2.38 -6.22
CA PHE A 9 13.27 1.41 -5.14
C PHE A 9 13.57 -0.01 -5.65
N ALA A 10 14.32 -0.77 -4.85
CA ALA A 10 14.45 -2.21 -5.00
C ALA A 10 13.13 -2.89 -4.61
N GLY A 11 12.75 -3.93 -5.37
CA GLY A 11 11.45 -4.60 -5.25
C GLY A 11 10.47 -4.24 -6.37
N PRO A 12 9.16 -4.40 -6.12
CA PRO A 12 8.51 -4.75 -4.85
C PRO A 12 8.70 -6.23 -4.48
N PHE A 13 8.92 -6.50 -3.19
CA PHE A 13 9.04 -7.83 -2.61
C PHE A 13 7.81 -8.16 -1.78
N LEU A 14 7.43 -9.43 -1.73
CA LEU A 14 6.32 -9.89 -0.90
C LEU A 14 6.70 -9.79 0.58
N ALA A 15 5.89 -9.10 1.39
CA ALA A 15 6.26 -8.78 2.77
C ALA A 15 6.63 -10.00 3.64
N PRO A 16 5.89 -11.13 3.61
CA PRO A 16 6.25 -12.32 4.39
C PRO A 16 7.52 -13.04 3.91
N LEU A 17 7.96 -12.81 2.66
CA LEU A 17 9.13 -13.47 2.05
C LEU A 17 10.31 -12.52 1.85
N TRP A 18 10.18 -11.28 2.29
CA TRP A 18 11.19 -10.27 2.08
C TRP A 18 12.36 -10.42 3.05
N SER A 19 13.57 -10.54 2.49
CA SER A 19 14.81 -10.52 3.25
C SER A 19 15.37 -9.09 3.28
N PRO A 20 15.35 -8.40 4.44
CA PRO A 20 15.75 -7.00 4.54
C PRO A 20 17.26 -6.83 4.37
N PRO A 21 17.72 -5.82 3.60
CA PRO A 21 19.12 -5.43 3.60
C PRO A 21 19.48 -4.73 4.92
N LYS A 22 20.68 -4.98 5.44
CA LYS A 22 21.16 -4.36 6.70
C LYS A 22 21.68 -2.94 6.46
N THR A 23 20.83 -2.08 5.89
CA THR A 23 21.19 -0.71 5.48
C THR A 23 20.12 0.27 5.95
N ALA A 24 20.51 1.54 6.09
CA ALA A 24 19.60 2.64 6.33
C ALA A 24 18.93 3.05 5.01
N GLY A 25 17.69 3.52 5.08
CA GLY A 25 17.01 3.97 3.87
C GLY A 25 15.54 4.27 4.06
N LEU A 26 14.87 4.41 2.93
CA LEU A 26 13.42 4.55 2.85
C LEU A 26 12.79 3.21 2.51
N TYR A 27 11.56 3.00 2.96
CA TYR A 27 10.72 1.90 2.52
C TYR A 27 9.34 2.39 2.13
N ALA A 28 8.72 1.67 1.19
CA ALA A 28 7.35 1.89 0.79
C ALA A 28 6.56 0.61 1.07
N VAL A 29 5.40 0.75 1.72
CA VAL A 29 4.42 -0.32 1.89
C VAL A 29 3.45 -0.24 0.73
N LEU A 30 3.28 -1.34 0.02
CA LEU A 30 2.58 -1.39 -1.25
C LEU A 30 1.51 -2.50 -1.23
N VAL A 31 0.47 -2.31 -2.02
CA VAL A 31 -0.53 -3.33 -2.35
C VAL A 31 -0.71 -3.44 -3.87
N PRO A 32 -1.18 -4.57 -4.40
CA PRO A 32 -1.55 -4.68 -5.80
C PRO A 32 -2.58 -3.61 -6.20
N GLY A 33 -2.39 -3.02 -7.37
CA GLY A 33 -3.38 -2.15 -8.00
C GLY A 33 -4.45 -2.96 -8.74
N TRP A 34 -5.43 -2.25 -9.31
CA TRP A 34 -6.51 -2.85 -10.10
C TRP A 34 -6.04 -3.37 -11.48
N ARG A 35 -4.90 -2.87 -11.96
CA ARG A 35 -4.24 -3.36 -13.18
C ARG A 35 -3.15 -4.35 -12.83
N LEU A 36 -2.99 -5.35 -13.70
CA LEU A 36 -1.89 -6.31 -13.59
C LEU A 36 -0.54 -5.59 -13.48
N LEU A 37 0.30 -6.10 -12.59
CA LEU A 37 1.68 -5.62 -12.37
C LEU A 37 1.78 -4.16 -11.90
N THR A 38 0.69 -3.61 -11.37
CA THR A 38 0.71 -2.28 -10.76
C THR A 38 0.66 -2.37 -9.24
N PHE A 39 1.28 -1.41 -8.57
CA PHE A 39 1.33 -1.33 -7.11
C PHE A 39 0.93 0.07 -6.63
N ARG A 40 0.14 0.12 -5.56
CA ARG A 40 -0.25 1.35 -4.85
C ARG A 40 0.50 1.43 -3.54
N ALA A 41 1.18 2.55 -3.28
CA ALA A 41 1.77 2.81 -1.98
C ALA A 41 0.68 3.19 -0.96
N LEU A 42 0.68 2.50 0.17
CA LEU A 42 -0.14 2.82 1.34
C LEU A 42 0.61 3.77 2.30
N HIS A 43 1.93 3.64 2.34
CA HIS A 43 2.78 4.36 3.28
C HIS A 43 4.21 4.43 2.77
N PHE A 44 4.88 5.52 3.13
CA PHE A 44 6.32 5.70 3.02
C PHE A 44 6.86 5.92 4.42
N GLY A 45 7.99 5.29 4.73
CA GLY A 45 8.69 5.50 5.98
C GLY A 45 10.19 5.40 5.79
N GLN A 46 10.93 5.66 6.85
CA GLN A 46 12.38 5.51 6.91
C GLN A 46 12.79 4.57 8.04
N ALA A 47 13.97 3.96 7.88
CA ALA A 47 14.60 3.16 8.91
C ALA A 47 16.12 3.40 8.92
N GLU A 48 16.73 3.32 10.10
CA GLU A 48 18.20 3.27 10.25
C GLU A 48 18.76 1.90 9.87
N SER A 49 17.98 0.85 10.05
CA SER A 49 18.27 -0.50 9.59
C SER A 49 16.97 -1.21 9.30
N PHE A 50 16.86 -1.85 8.13
CA PHE A 50 15.68 -2.64 7.82
C PHE A 50 15.69 -3.96 8.62
N ALA A 51 14.53 -4.31 9.18
CA ALA A 51 14.34 -5.52 9.97
C ALA A 51 13.18 -6.36 9.39
N PRO A 52 13.16 -7.69 9.59
CA PRO A 52 12.09 -8.56 9.06
C PRO A 52 10.70 -8.17 9.60
N ASP A 53 10.65 -7.72 10.86
CA ASP A 53 9.40 -7.32 11.53
C ASP A 53 9.09 -5.82 11.38
N LEU A 54 9.79 -5.10 10.50
CA LEU A 54 9.62 -3.65 10.29
C LEU A 54 8.14 -3.29 10.02
N LEU A 55 7.46 -4.07 9.19
CA LEU A 55 6.05 -3.82 8.89
C LEU A 55 5.12 -4.22 10.03
N LYS A 56 5.35 -5.40 10.62
CA LYS A 56 4.49 -5.95 11.68
C LYS A 56 4.52 -5.13 12.96
N SER A 57 5.65 -4.51 13.26
CA SER A 57 5.84 -3.63 14.41
C SER A 57 5.24 -2.23 14.21
N HIS A 58 4.85 -1.87 12.98
CA HIS A 58 4.31 -0.56 12.68
C HIS A 58 2.86 -0.40 13.20
N VAL A 59 2.56 0.73 13.83
CA VAL A 59 1.22 0.99 14.43
C VAL A 59 0.07 0.87 13.43
N ARG A 60 0.32 1.18 12.16
CA ARG A 60 -0.66 1.11 11.06
C ARG A 60 -0.74 -0.25 10.36
N TYR A 61 -0.03 -1.27 10.84
CA TYR A 61 0.00 -2.59 10.20
C TYR A 61 -1.39 -3.20 10.05
N ALA A 62 -2.24 -3.09 11.08
CA ALA A 62 -3.62 -3.58 11.06
C ALA A 62 -4.49 -2.86 10.00
N GLU A 63 -4.29 -1.55 9.80
CA GLU A 63 -4.97 -0.80 8.73
C GLU A 63 -4.54 -1.31 7.35
N TRP A 64 -3.24 -1.54 7.16
CA TRP A 64 -2.71 -2.03 5.90
C TRP A 64 -3.23 -3.42 5.55
N LEU A 65 -3.34 -4.31 6.53
CA LEU A 65 -3.97 -5.63 6.35
C LEU A 65 -5.45 -5.52 6.00
N THR A 66 -6.19 -4.60 6.62
CA THR A 66 -7.60 -4.35 6.29
C THR A 66 -7.76 -3.95 4.82
N ILE A 67 -6.82 -3.15 4.31
CA ILE A 67 -6.80 -2.71 2.91
C ILE A 67 -6.35 -3.82 1.95
N ALA A 68 -5.31 -4.58 2.33
CA ALA A 68 -4.72 -5.63 1.50
C ALA A 68 -5.56 -6.94 1.49
N GLY A 69 -6.40 -7.13 2.51
CA GLY A 69 -7.16 -8.34 2.79
C GLY A 69 -6.32 -9.47 3.43
N THR A 70 -5.03 -9.52 3.12
CA THR A 70 -4.06 -10.49 3.66
C THR A 70 -2.64 -9.91 3.59
N ASP A 71 -1.75 -10.41 4.45
CA ASP A 71 -0.32 -10.10 4.41
C ASP A 71 0.36 -10.62 3.12
N TRP A 72 -0.22 -11.63 2.46
CA TRP A 72 0.20 -12.10 1.14
C TRP A 72 -0.13 -11.14 0.00
N ASN A 73 -0.82 -10.04 0.28
CA ASN A 73 -1.04 -8.92 -0.65
C ASN A 73 -0.29 -7.66 -0.19
N LEU A 74 0.53 -7.75 0.86
CA LEU A 74 1.43 -6.67 1.25
C LEU A 74 2.79 -6.86 0.59
N TYR A 75 3.28 -5.77 0.04
CA TYR A 75 4.57 -5.70 -0.61
C TYR A 75 5.39 -4.58 0.01
N ILE A 76 6.70 -4.73 -0.08
CA ILE A 76 7.67 -3.74 0.38
C ILE A 76 8.65 -3.44 -0.74
N ALA A 77 8.97 -2.16 -0.90
CA ALA A 77 10.06 -1.73 -1.74
C ALA A 77 10.99 -0.83 -0.92
N THR A 78 12.30 -0.92 -1.12
CA THR A 78 13.29 -0.16 -0.35
C THR A 78 14.19 0.69 -1.22
N HIS A 79 14.56 1.87 -0.73
CA HIS A 79 15.54 2.75 -1.33
C HIS A 79 16.67 2.92 -0.33
N GLU A 80 17.81 2.30 -0.61
CA GLU A 80 18.98 2.37 0.25
C GLU A 80 19.55 3.78 0.25
N MET A 81 19.83 4.29 1.44
CA MET A 81 20.51 5.57 1.67
C MET A 81 21.64 5.34 2.66
N SER A 82 22.57 4.47 2.28
CA SER A 82 23.78 4.18 3.06
C SER A 82 24.48 5.49 3.41
N PHE A 83 24.88 5.65 4.68
CA PHE A 83 25.53 6.84 5.24
C PHE A 83 24.66 8.11 5.35
N SER A 84 23.35 8.01 5.10
CA SER A 84 22.45 9.14 5.35
C SER A 84 22.28 9.43 6.84
N THR A 85 22.13 10.70 7.18
CA THR A 85 21.68 11.11 8.51
C THR A 85 20.16 10.93 8.65
N PRO A 86 19.63 10.83 9.88
CA PRO A 86 18.18 10.78 10.11
C PRO A 86 17.43 11.95 9.46
N ALA A 87 18.00 13.17 9.53
CA ALA A 87 17.40 14.36 8.93
C ALA A 87 17.32 14.28 7.40
N GLN A 88 18.34 13.70 6.74
CA GLN A 88 18.31 13.48 5.29
C GLN A 88 17.23 12.47 4.89
N ARG A 89 17.04 11.40 5.67
CA ARG A 89 15.99 10.41 5.42
C ARG A 89 14.59 10.99 5.62
N ASP A 90 14.37 11.74 6.71
CA ASP A 90 13.09 12.42 6.96
C ASP A 90 12.75 13.43 5.87
N ALA A 91 13.72 14.23 5.41
CA ALA A 91 13.52 15.14 4.29
C ALA A 91 13.15 14.39 3.00
N ALA A 92 13.82 13.27 2.71
CA ALA A 92 13.56 12.44 1.53
C ALA A 92 12.20 11.73 1.61
N GLU A 93 11.78 11.25 2.77
CA GLU A 93 10.46 10.69 3.02
C GLU A 93 9.35 11.73 2.78
N ARG A 94 9.51 12.94 3.32
CA ARG A 94 8.54 14.04 3.12
C ARG A 94 8.46 14.50 1.67
N GLU A 95 9.59 14.54 0.97
CA GLU A 95 9.61 14.81 -0.47
C GLU A 95 8.86 13.73 -1.25
N LEU A 96 9.09 12.46 -0.93
CA LEU A 96 8.43 11.33 -1.56
C LEU A 96 6.91 11.34 -1.31
N ALA A 97 6.49 11.56 -0.06
CA ALA A 97 5.07 11.63 0.29
C ALA A 97 4.34 12.79 -0.42
N ARG A 98 5.02 13.92 -0.65
CA ARG A 98 4.45 15.07 -1.39
C ARG A 98 4.38 14.83 -2.90
N SER A 99 5.39 14.18 -3.46
CA SER A 99 5.48 13.95 -4.91
C SER A 99 4.66 12.76 -5.38
N TYR A 100 4.40 11.79 -4.50
CA TYR A 100 3.65 10.59 -4.84
C TYR A 100 2.17 10.92 -5.07
N LYS A 101 1.81 11.04 -6.34
CA LYS A 101 0.43 10.99 -6.80
C LYS A 101 0.15 9.55 -7.20
N PRO A 102 -0.70 8.79 -6.46
CA PRO A 102 -1.03 7.44 -6.88
C PRO A 102 -1.57 7.49 -8.32
N GLU A 103 -0.94 6.75 -9.24
CA GLU A 103 -1.23 6.82 -10.68
C GLU A 103 -2.62 6.30 -11.09
N PHE A 104 -3.41 5.84 -10.12
CA PHE A 104 -4.73 5.29 -10.38
C PHE A 104 -5.80 6.34 -10.12
N LYS A 105 -6.63 6.57 -11.14
CA LYS A 105 -7.96 7.13 -10.93
C LYS A 105 -8.67 6.25 -9.89
N PRO A 106 -9.38 6.83 -8.91
CA PRO A 106 -10.28 6.02 -8.10
C PRO A 106 -11.17 5.25 -9.08
N VAL A 107 -11.07 3.92 -9.05
CA VAL A 107 -12.22 3.12 -9.44
C VAL A 107 -13.22 3.47 -8.36
N ASP A 108 -14.26 4.22 -8.72
CA ASP A 108 -15.29 4.65 -7.79
C ASP A 108 -15.69 3.47 -6.91
N GLY A 109 -15.18 3.49 -5.69
CA GLY A 109 -15.33 2.44 -4.71
C GLY A 109 -16.71 2.57 -4.13
N ARG A 110 -17.71 2.11 -4.91
CA ARG A 110 -19.05 1.71 -4.54
C ARG A 110 -19.77 1.41 -5.86
N HIS A 111 -19.90 0.13 -6.21
CA HIS A 111 -21.18 -0.28 -6.78
C HIS A 111 -22.21 -0.09 -5.65
N ALA A 112 -22.68 1.15 -5.48
CA ALA A 112 -23.99 1.33 -4.87
C ALA A 112 -24.94 0.43 -5.68
N PRO A 113 -25.68 -0.48 -5.03
CA PRO A 113 -26.64 -1.29 -5.76
C PRO A 113 -27.50 -0.33 -6.56
N SER A 114 -27.57 -0.55 -7.87
CA SER A 114 -28.35 0.32 -8.73
C SER A 114 -29.77 0.42 -8.17
N LEU A 115 -30.44 1.55 -8.37
CA LEU A 115 -31.84 1.72 -7.97
C LEU A 115 -32.71 0.53 -8.41
N ARG A 116 -32.39 -0.04 -9.59
CA ARG A 116 -33.01 -1.26 -10.11
C ARG A 116 -32.78 -2.48 -9.22
N THR A 117 -31.57 -2.68 -8.73
CA THR A 117 -31.21 -3.78 -7.82
C THR A 117 -31.95 -3.65 -6.48
N LEU A 118 -32.06 -2.43 -5.95
CA LEU A 118 -32.80 -2.16 -4.71
C LEU A 118 -34.31 -2.40 -4.88
N LEU A 119 -34.89 -1.94 -5.99
CA LEU A 119 -36.30 -2.13 -6.31
C LEU A 119 -36.66 -3.61 -6.51
N LEU A 120 -35.78 -4.39 -7.17
CA LEU A 120 -35.95 -5.84 -7.31
C LEU A 120 -35.93 -6.53 -5.95
N ALA A 121 -34.95 -6.21 -5.09
CA ALA A 121 -34.86 -6.79 -3.75
C ALA A 121 -36.07 -6.44 -2.86
N GLN A 122 -36.67 -5.26 -3.05
CA GLN A 122 -37.88 -4.85 -2.35
C GLN A 122 -39.12 -5.59 -2.87
N ALA A 123 -39.26 -5.74 -4.19
CA ALA A 123 -40.35 -6.48 -4.80
C ALA A 123 -40.38 -7.97 -4.40
N MET A 124 -39.20 -8.59 -4.27
CA MET A 124 -39.11 -9.99 -3.83
C MET A 124 -39.50 -10.19 -2.37
N ARG A 125 -39.31 -9.20 -1.49
CA ARG A 125 -39.78 -9.28 -0.09
C ARG A 125 -41.30 -9.16 0.01
N THR A 126 -41.90 -8.27 -0.77
CA THR A 126 -43.36 -8.07 -0.78
C THR A 126 -44.14 -9.20 -1.47
N GLY A 127 -43.46 -10.08 -2.21
CA GLY A 127 -44.07 -11.23 -2.88
C GLY A 127 -44.13 -12.52 -2.05
N GLN A 128 -43.55 -12.54 -0.84
CA GLN A 128 -43.56 -13.70 0.06
C GLN A 128 -44.68 -13.63 1.12
N ASP A 129 -45.41 -12.51 1.20
CA ASP A 129 -46.51 -12.26 2.16
C ASP A 129 -47.92 -12.45 1.52
N LYS A 130 -48.07 -13.31 0.52
CA LYS A 130 -49.36 -13.71 -0.06
C LYS A 130 -49.44 -15.21 -0.21
#